data_AF-D9PIR2-F1
#
_entry.id   AF-D9PIR2-F1
#
_cell.length_a   1.000
_cell.length_b   1.000
_cell.length_c   1.000
_cell.angle_alpha   90.00
_cell.angle_beta   90.00
_cell.angle_gamma   90.00
#
_symmetry.space_group_name_H-M   'P 1'
#
loop_
_entity.id
_entity.type
_entity.pdbx_description
1 polymer ?
#
loop_
_entity_poly.entity_id
_entity_poly.type
_entity_poly.pdbx_seq_one_letter_code
_entity_poly.pdbx_strand_id
1 'polypeptide(L)'
;MGMKVLLHVGLPKTGTTSIQYALTESRERIQHSGVWYPKAGISGGTHGHHALAWALYDGDYDLAERLLASMMEESVLCNAAMMVISTERFSFLDNVGVEWLWTRLGDARIVIYLRNPCDFLESLLSQRIKHSTPRRKKWSGTVEEFLEENLSLCDYFALCSRWASVFGWRSLDIRVYDELKSGGRLLPDFAEVIGLTEGALMSAAVHRANAGPGAQATRAKLMLNRIESSMPGRVGKTKLWARLRKMIGSSSMMSRILNLIPYQWVEDVRFNAEQSLRIEKYACINKRLAENASVCGSVKHLYECSATSGREH
;
A
#
# COMPACT_ATOMS: atom_id res chain seq x y z
N MET A 1 16.56 -28.61 -8.69
CA MET A 1 16.51 -27.54 -7.66
C MET A 1 15.04 -27.24 -7.42
N GLY A 2 14.62 -27.11 -6.15
CA GLY A 2 13.23 -26.74 -5.83
C GLY A 2 12.90 -25.31 -6.26
N MET A 3 11.62 -25.04 -6.50
CA MET A 3 11.12 -23.70 -6.84
C MET A 3 11.36 -22.73 -5.66
N LYS A 4 11.93 -21.57 -5.93
CA LYS A 4 12.11 -20.50 -4.94
C LYS A 4 10.81 -19.73 -4.74
N VAL A 5 10.59 -19.14 -3.57
CA VAL A 5 9.40 -18.31 -3.30
C VAL A 5 9.83 -16.90 -2.93
N LEU A 6 9.17 -15.91 -3.53
CA LEU A 6 9.28 -14.51 -3.16
C LEU A 6 7.92 -14.01 -2.65
N LEU A 7 7.90 -13.49 -1.42
CA LEU A 7 6.74 -12.83 -0.84
C LEU A 7 6.92 -11.31 -0.92
N HIS A 8 6.02 -10.64 -1.64
CA HIS A 8 5.96 -9.18 -1.65
C HIS A 8 4.87 -8.73 -0.67
N VAL A 9 5.30 -8.17 0.47
CA VAL A 9 4.51 -8.03 1.70
C VAL A 9 3.79 -6.68 1.84
N GLY A 10 4.17 -5.69 1.04
CA GLY A 10 3.66 -4.32 1.13
C GLY A 10 4.79 -3.31 1.24
N LEU A 11 4.55 -2.13 1.85
CA LEU A 11 3.33 -1.65 2.53
C LEU A 11 2.21 -1.21 1.56
N PRO A 12 0.95 -1.01 2.02
CA PRO A 12 0.00 -0.22 1.26
C PRO A 12 0.61 1.14 0.91
N LYS A 13 0.14 1.76 -0.18
CA LYS A 13 0.60 3.11 -0.60
C LYS A 13 2.08 3.19 -1.04
N THR A 14 2.71 2.05 -1.33
CA THR A 14 4.09 1.96 -1.88
C THR A 14 4.11 1.40 -3.30
N GLY A 15 3.05 1.64 -4.07
CA GLY A 15 2.99 1.25 -5.49
C GLY A 15 2.66 -0.23 -5.73
N THR A 16 2.17 -0.94 -4.71
CA THR A 16 1.80 -2.37 -4.83
C THR A 16 0.82 -2.65 -5.95
N THR A 17 -0.18 -1.80 -6.17
CA THR A 17 -1.14 -1.94 -7.29
C THR A 17 -0.44 -1.88 -8.64
N SER A 18 0.56 -1.01 -8.81
CA SER A 18 1.33 -0.91 -10.06
C SER A 18 2.15 -2.17 -10.31
N ILE A 19 2.82 -2.68 -9.26
CA ILE A 19 3.60 -3.93 -9.33
C ILE A 19 2.69 -5.12 -9.65
N GLN A 20 1.59 -5.29 -8.89
CA GLN A 20 0.64 -6.39 -9.05
C GLN A 20 -0.02 -6.39 -10.43
N TYR A 21 -0.39 -5.20 -10.93
CA TYR A 21 -0.91 -5.04 -12.29
C TYR A 21 0.14 -5.49 -13.31
N ALA A 22 1.37 -4.96 -13.23
CA ALA A 22 2.43 -5.31 -14.16
C ALA A 22 2.76 -6.82 -14.15
N LEU A 23 2.75 -7.47 -12.98
CA LEU A 23 2.90 -8.92 -12.85
C LEU A 23 1.76 -9.69 -13.52
N THR A 24 0.52 -9.20 -13.38
CA THR A 24 -0.66 -9.82 -14.01
C THR A 24 -0.61 -9.70 -15.53
N GLU A 25 -0.33 -8.50 -16.05
CA GLU A 25 -0.29 -8.24 -17.49
C GLU A 25 0.90 -8.93 -18.16
N SER A 26 2.00 -9.07 -17.43
CA SER A 26 3.22 -9.70 -17.95
C SER A 26 3.29 -11.20 -17.67
N ARG A 27 2.22 -11.82 -17.13
CA ARG A 27 2.25 -13.18 -16.59
C ARG A 27 2.85 -14.19 -17.56
N GLU A 28 2.37 -14.21 -18.80
CA GLU A 28 2.90 -15.12 -19.83
C GLU A 28 4.39 -14.85 -20.08
N ARG A 29 4.78 -13.58 -20.23
CA ARG A 29 6.17 -13.19 -20.49
C ARG A 29 7.12 -13.62 -19.37
N ILE A 30 6.78 -13.30 -18.12
CA ILE A 30 7.65 -13.62 -16.97
C ILE A 30 7.70 -15.13 -16.71
N GLN A 31 6.63 -15.86 -17.04
CA GLN A 31 6.60 -17.32 -16.98
C GLN A 31 7.59 -17.95 -17.97
N HIS A 32 7.70 -17.45 -19.20
CA HIS A 32 8.72 -17.91 -20.15
C HIS A 32 10.15 -17.63 -19.65
N SER A 33 10.32 -16.68 -18.73
CA SER A 33 11.58 -16.38 -18.04
C SER A 33 11.75 -17.13 -16.72
N GLY A 34 10.89 -18.11 -16.42
CA GLY A 34 10.98 -18.96 -15.23
C GLY A 34 10.39 -18.35 -13.96
N VAL A 35 9.58 -17.29 -14.05
CA VAL A 35 8.89 -16.66 -12.93
C VAL A 35 7.38 -16.91 -13.00
N TRP A 36 6.84 -17.56 -11.97
CA TRP A 36 5.43 -17.86 -11.82
C TRP A 36 4.72 -16.82 -10.96
N TYR A 37 3.63 -16.23 -11.49
CA TYR A 37 2.73 -15.36 -10.75
C TYR A 37 1.31 -15.97 -10.75
N PRO A 38 0.91 -16.63 -9.64
CA PRO A 38 -0.34 -17.39 -9.58
C PRO A 38 -1.58 -16.59 -9.99
N LYS A 39 -2.58 -17.31 -10.51
CA LYS A 39 -3.94 -16.77 -10.66
C LYS A 39 -4.73 -17.01 -9.37
N ALA A 40 -4.55 -18.20 -8.77
CA ALA A 40 -5.11 -18.53 -7.47
C ALA A 40 -4.80 -17.45 -6.42
N GLY A 41 -5.79 -17.13 -5.59
CA GLY A 41 -5.67 -16.14 -4.52
C GLY A 41 -5.79 -14.66 -4.94
N ILE A 42 -5.78 -14.34 -6.24
CA ILE A 42 -6.11 -12.99 -6.71
C ILE A 42 -7.61 -12.73 -6.45
N SER A 43 -7.91 -11.66 -5.72
CA SER A 43 -9.30 -11.31 -5.40
C SER A 43 -9.99 -10.59 -6.56
N GLY A 44 -11.29 -10.87 -6.76
CA GLY A 44 -12.05 -10.37 -7.90
C GLY A 44 -11.92 -8.86 -8.12
N GLY A 45 -11.49 -8.46 -9.33
CA GLY A 45 -11.30 -7.05 -9.71
C GLY A 45 -10.01 -6.41 -9.18
N THR A 46 -9.09 -7.19 -8.60
CA THR A 46 -7.76 -6.75 -8.15
C THR A 46 -6.68 -7.55 -8.87
N HIS A 47 -5.41 -7.23 -8.58
CA HIS A 47 -4.25 -7.92 -9.15
C HIS A 47 -3.36 -8.59 -8.09
N GLY A 48 -3.66 -8.40 -6.80
CA GLY A 48 -2.89 -8.95 -5.68
C GLY A 48 -3.54 -10.18 -5.06
N HIS A 49 -2.72 -11.05 -4.46
CA HIS A 49 -3.14 -12.28 -3.79
C HIS A 49 -3.80 -12.02 -2.42
N HIS A 50 -4.76 -11.11 -2.36
CA HIS A 50 -5.36 -10.68 -1.11
C HIS A 50 -6.16 -11.79 -0.41
N ALA A 51 -6.69 -12.78 -1.15
CA ALA A 51 -7.53 -13.81 -0.57
C ALA A 51 -6.76 -14.68 0.43
N LEU A 52 -5.48 -14.99 0.15
CA LEU A 52 -4.63 -15.75 1.06
C LEU A 52 -4.36 -14.97 2.35
N ALA A 53 -4.03 -13.67 2.23
CA ALA A 53 -3.81 -12.83 3.40
C ALA A 53 -5.08 -12.64 4.24
N TRP A 54 -6.26 -12.54 3.62
CA TRP A 54 -7.53 -12.46 4.33
C TRP A 54 -7.88 -13.76 5.04
N ALA A 55 -7.71 -14.92 4.39
CA ALA A 55 -7.93 -16.22 5.03
C ALA A 55 -7.07 -16.37 6.30
N LEU A 56 -5.79 -15.99 6.22
CA LEU A 56 -4.89 -16.01 7.38
C LEU A 56 -5.30 -14.99 8.46
N TYR A 57 -5.69 -13.79 8.07
CA TYR A 57 -6.14 -12.75 8.99
C TYR A 57 -7.44 -13.13 9.72
N ASP A 58 -8.37 -13.78 9.02
CA ASP A 58 -9.66 -14.23 9.56
C ASP A 58 -9.56 -15.56 10.32
N GLY A 59 -8.39 -16.22 10.32
CA GLY A 59 -8.15 -17.52 10.95
C GLY A 59 -8.74 -18.72 10.19
N ASP A 60 -9.15 -18.54 8.93
CA ASP A 60 -9.62 -19.61 8.05
C ASP A 60 -8.43 -20.33 7.40
N TYR A 61 -7.70 -21.10 8.21
CA TYR A 61 -6.52 -21.83 7.76
C TYR A 61 -6.84 -22.92 6.72
N ASP A 62 -8.05 -23.48 6.74
CA ASP A 62 -8.48 -24.45 5.72
C ASP A 62 -8.61 -23.79 4.34
N LEU A 63 -9.16 -22.58 4.27
CA LEU A 63 -9.16 -21.80 3.04
C LEU A 63 -7.75 -21.39 2.63
N ALA A 64 -6.89 -20.99 3.58
CA ALA A 64 -5.50 -20.65 3.29
C ALA A 64 -4.74 -21.84 2.68
N GLU A 65 -4.92 -23.06 3.22
CA GLU A 65 -4.35 -24.30 2.67
C GLU A 65 -4.82 -24.55 1.24
N ARG A 66 -6.14 -24.50 0.99
CA ARG A 66 -6.68 -24.72 -0.36
C ARG A 66 -6.17 -23.68 -1.36
N LEU A 67 -6.08 -22.42 -0.95
CA LEU A 67 -5.56 -21.34 -1.80
C LEU A 67 -4.08 -21.56 -2.12
N LEU A 68 -3.27 -21.90 -1.12
CA LEU A 68 -1.85 -22.12 -1.32
C LEU A 68 -1.57 -23.38 -2.17
N ALA A 69 -2.31 -24.47 -1.92
CA ALA A 69 -2.26 -25.68 -2.73
C ALA A 69 -2.57 -25.38 -4.20
N SER A 70 -3.64 -24.61 -4.47
CA SER A 70 -3.99 -24.18 -5.82
C SER A 70 -2.90 -23.32 -6.47
N MET A 71 -2.26 -22.40 -5.73
CA MET A 71 -1.12 -21.62 -6.25
C MET A 71 0.08 -22.52 -6.63
N MET A 72 0.36 -23.56 -5.84
CA MET A 72 1.44 -24.51 -6.07
C MET A 72 1.12 -25.47 -7.22
N GLU A 73 -0.10 -25.99 -7.33
CA GLU A 73 -0.54 -26.84 -8.44
C GLU A 73 -0.42 -26.12 -9.78
N GLU A 74 -0.83 -24.86 -9.84
CA GLU A 74 -0.66 -24.04 -11.04
C GLU A 74 0.84 -23.91 -11.43
N SER A 75 1.77 -23.95 -10.46
CA SER A 75 3.21 -23.83 -10.72
C SER A 75 3.84 -25.06 -11.38
N VAL A 76 3.33 -26.28 -11.07
CA VAL A 76 3.81 -27.54 -11.65
C VAL A 76 3.62 -27.56 -13.17
N LEU A 77 2.56 -26.90 -13.65
CA LEU A 77 2.27 -26.76 -15.08
C LEU A 77 3.29 -25.88 -15.82
N CYS A 78 4.11 -25.12 -15.09
CA CYS A 78 4.85 -23.99 -15.64
C CYS A 78 6.38 -24.13 -15.58
N ASN A 79 6.92 -25.20 -14.97
CA ASN A 79 8.36 -25.46 -14.74
C ASN A 79 9.15 -24.21 -14.29
N ALA A 80 8.53 -23.38 -13.43
CA ALA A 80 9.10 -22.11 -13.01
C ALA A 80 10.18 -22.31 -11.93
N ALA A 81 11.23 -21.49 -12.00
CA ALA A 81 12.29 -21.47 -11.01
C ALA A 81 11.91 -20.66 -9.75
N MET A 82 10.99 -19.71 -9.89
CA MET A 82 10.52 -18.83 -8.82
C MET A 82 9.00 -18.65 -8.86
N MET A 83 8.33 -18.68 -7.70
CA MET A 83 6.96 -18.23 -7.51
C MET A 83 6.93 -16.90 -6.76
N VAL A 84 6.11 -15.96 -7.23
CA VAL A 84 5.93 -14.63 -6.62
C VAL A 84 4.52 -14.51 -6.04
N ILE A 85 4.41 -14.32 -4.73
CA ILE A 85 3.13 -14.04 -4.06
C ILE A 85 3.13 -12.58 -3.59
N SER A 86 2.35 -11.74 -4.27
CA SER A 86 2.28 -10.30 -4.01
C SER A 86 0.95 -9.87 -3.36
N THR A 87 1.00 -9.31 -2.16
CA THR A 87 -0.14 -8.64 -1.51
C THR A 87 0.35 -7.73 -0.38
N GLU A 88 -0.06 -6.45 -0.39
CA GLU A 88 0.28 -5.54 0.71
C GLU A 88 -0.40 -5.91 2.04
N ARG A 89 -1.35 -6.84 2.00
CA ARG A 89 -2.09 -7.30 3.18
C ARG A 89 -1.24 -8.14 4.12
N PHE A 90 -0.16 -8.74 3.62
CA PHE A 90 0.79 -9.46 4.45
C PHE A 90 1.45 -8.58 5.52
N SER A 91 1.57 -7.27 5.30
CA SER A 91 2.05 -6.34 6.33
C SER A 91 1.20 -6.31 7.62
N PHE A 92 -0.05 -6.78 7.55
CA PHE A 92 -0.97 -6.84 8.70
C PHE A 92 -1.04 -8.21 9.37
N LEU A 93 -0.32 -9.23 8.87
CA LEU A 93 -0.28 -10.53 9.53
C LEU A 93 0.41 -10.43 10.89
N ASP A 94 -0.09 -11.20 11.85
CA ASP A 94 0.55 -11.46 13.13
C ASP A 94 1.61 -12.56 13.02
N ASN A 95 2.22 -12.94 14.14
CA ASN A 95 3.24 -14.00 14.15
C ASN A 95 2.68 -15.34 13.67
N VAL A 96 1.43 -15.67 14.03
CA VAL A 96 0.81 -16.95 13.65
C VAL A 96 0.66 -17.04 12.14
N GLY A 97 0.20 -15.97 11.48
CA GLY A 97 0.11 -15.92 10.02
C GLY A 97 1.47 -16.00 9.33
N VAL A 98 2.51 -15.37 9.89
CA VAL A 98 3.88 -15.41 9.33
C VAL A 98 4.51 -16.80 9.51
N GLU A 99 4.35 -17.43 10.68
CA GLU A 99 4.79 -18.80 10.96
C GLU A 99 4.06 -19.83 10.07
N TRP A 100 2.77 -19.62 9.82
CA TRP A 100 2.01 -20.44 8.89
C TRP A 100 2.65 -20.39 7.48
N LEU A 101 3.01 -19.20 6.98
CA LEU A 101 3.69 -19.09 5.69
C LEU A 101 5.04 -19.81 5.68
N TRP A 102 5.85 -19.65 6.73
CA TRP A 102 7.15 -20.33 6.86
C TRP A 102 7.02 -21.85 6.83
N THR A 103 6.10 -22.40 7.62
CA THR A 103 5.92 -23.86 7.72
C THR A 103 5.51 -24.52 6.40
N ARG A 104 4.90 -23.77 5.46
CA ARG A 104 4.49 -24.29 4.14
C ARG A 104 5.43 -23.90 3.00
N LEU A 105 6.08 -22.74 3.08
CA LEU A 105 6.91 -22.18 2.01
C LEU A 105 8.42 -22.35 2.25
N GLY A 106 8.84 -22.59 3.50
CA GLY A 106 10.24 -22.66 3.89
C GLY A 106 10.96 -21.32 3.71
N ASP A 107 12.19 -21.39 3.20
CA ASP A 107 13.11 -20.26 3.02
C ASP A 107 12.72 -19.33 1.87
N ALA A 108 11.57 -18.68 2.01
CA ALA A 108 11.10 -17.67 1.07
C ALA A 108 11.86 -16.34 1.27
N ARG A 109 12.17 -15.67 0.15
CA ARG A 109 12.63 -14.28 0.18
C ARG A 109 11.45 -13.34 0.41
N ILE A 110 11.66 -12.30 1.20
CA ILE A 110 10.65 -11.33 1.59
C ILE A 110 11.07 -9.96 1.06
N VAL A 111 10.28 -9.36 0.17
CA VAL A 111 10.51 -7.98 -0.29
C VAL A 111 9.48 -7.03 0.32
N ILE A 112 9.97 -5.94 0.91
CA ILE A 112 9.16 -4.93 1.60
C ILE A 112 9.54 -3.55 1.08
N TYR A 113 8.58 -2.86 0.46
CA TYR A 113 8.69 -1.47 0.06
C TYR A 113 8.17 -0.58 1.18
N LEU A 114 9.07 0.24 1.74
CA LEU A 114 8.77 1.20 2.80
C LEU A 114 8.77 2.61 2.23
N ARG A 115 7.97 3.48 2.83
CA ARG A 115 7.78 4.87 2.40
C ARG A 115 8.03 5.80 3.57
N ASN A 116 8.37 7.04 3.31
CA ASN A 116 8.43 8.07 4.34
C ASN A 116 7.16 8.05 5.22
N PRO A 117 7.28 7.96 6.56
CA PRO A 117 6.13 7.83 7.46
C PRO A 117 5.06 8.91 7.29
N CYS A 118 5.48 10.17 7.15
CA CYS A 118 4.56 11.29 6.94
C CYS A 118 3.81 11.15 5.61
N ASP A 119 4.55 10.95 4.51
CA ASP A 119 3.94 10.76 3.18
C ASP A 119 3.07 9.50 3.07
N PHE A 120 3.41 8.44 3.83
CA PHE A 120 2.62 7.21 3.95
C PHE A 120 1.27 7.50 4.61
N LEU A 121 1.27 8.13 5.80
CA LEU A 121 0.06 8.45 6.55
C LEU A 121 -0.85 9.43 5.81
N GLU A 122 -0.30 10.45 5.14
CA GLU A 122 -1.08 11.35 4.29
C GLU A 122 -1.74 10.61 3.12
N SER A 123 -1.01 9.67 2.51
CA SER A 123 -1.52 8.87 1.40
C SER A 123 -2.63 7.92 1.86
N LEU A 124 -2.50 7.38 3.08
CA LEU A 124 -3.50 6.53 3.73
C LEU A 124 -4.75 7.33 4.12
N LEU A 125 -4.59 8.51 4.72
CA LEU A 125 -5.67 9.46 5.03
C LEU A 125 -6.45 9.83 3.76
N SER A 126 -5.72 10.19 2.70
CA SER A 126 -6.30 10.48 1.40
C SER A 126 -7.12 9.31 0.86
N GLN A 127 -6.65 8.07 1.04
CA GLN A 127 -7.40 6.88 0.63
C GLN A 127 -8.65 6.66 1.48
N ARG A 128 -8.56 6.87 2.80
CA ARG A 128 -9.67 6.73 3.74
C ARG A 128 -10.79 7.73 3.46
N ILE A 129 -10.44 8.98 3.16
CA ILE A 129 -11.39 10.01 2.72
C ILE A 129 -12.05 9.63 1.37
N LYS A 130 -11.28 8.99 0.47
CA LYS A 130 -11.73 8.67 -0.89
C LYS A 130 -12.68 7.50 -0.94
N HIS A 131 -12.36 6.40 -0.26
CA HIS A 131 -13.09 5.15 -0.38
C HIS A 131 -14.31 5.15 0.54
N SER A 132 -15.47 5.42 -0.06
CA SER A 132 -16.77 5.12 0.52
C SER A 132 -17.40 3.98 -0.26
N THR A 133 -17.65 2.85 0.38
CA THR A 133 -18.47 1.79 -0.22
C THR A 133 -19.90 1.91 0.30
N PRO A 134 -20.91 1.34 -0.37
CA PRO A 134 -22.28 1.30 0.17
C PRO A 134 -22.37 0.66 1.58
N ARG A 135 -21.39 -0.16 1.95
CA ARG A 135 -21.29 -0.88 3.24
C ARG A 135 -20.43 -0.18 4.30
N ARG A 136 -19.63 0.83 3.94
CA ARG A 136 -18.78 1.58 4.90
C ARG A 136 -19.17 3.05 4.90
N LYS A 137 -19.50 3.57 6.09
CA LYS A 137 -19.79 4.99 6.30
C LYS A 137 -18.61 5.83 5.77
N LYS A 138 -18.92 6.93 5.07
CA LYS A 138 -17.91 7.90 4.62
C LYS A 138 -17.11 8.37 5.83
N TRP A 139 -15.79 8.42 5.70
CA TRP A 139 -14.95 8.92 6.79
C TRP A 139 -15.07 10.45 6.89
N SER A 140 -15.35 10.92 8.10
CA SER A 140 -15.59 12.32 8.44
C SER A 140 -14.90 12.75 9.73
N GLY A 141 -14.00 11.92 10.27
CA GLY A 141 -13.26 12.18 11.51
C GLY A 141 -12.21 13.27 11.37
N THR A 142 -11.48 13.55 12.44
CA THR A 142 -10.35 14.50 12.48
C THR A 142 -9.03 13.84 12.08
N VAL A 143 -8.03 14.67 11.79
CA VAL A 143 -6.66 14.22 11.54
C VAL A 143 -6.06 13.61 12.80
N GLU A 144 -6.37 14.14 13.98
CA GLU A 144 -5.94 13.58 15.26
C GLU A 144 -6.48 12.16 15.47
N GLU A 145 -7.78 11.95 15.27
CA GLU A 145 -8.40 10.61 15.33
C GLU A 145 -7.74 9.66 14.34
N PHE A 146 -7.44 10.14 13.13
CA PHE A 146 -6.74 9.35 12.13
C PHE A 146 -5.32 8.97 12.59
N LEU A 147 -4.57 9.90 13.16
CA LEU A 147 -3.21 9.65 13.64
C LEU A 147 -3.21 8.65 14.80
N GLU A 148 -4.08 8.83 15.79
CA GLU A 148 -4.19 7.91 16.93
C GLU A 148 -4.43 6.46 16.50
N GLU A 149 -5.28 6.26 15.49
CA GLU A 149 -5.59 4.93 14.96
C GLU A 149 -4.49 4.33 14.06
N ASN A 150 -3.62 5.15 13.45
CA ASN A 150 -2.73 4.70 12.36
C ASN A 150 -1.24 4.92 12.62
N LEU A 151 -0.86 5.63 13.69
CA LEU A 151 0.56 5.93 13.99
C LEU A 151 1.42 4.67 14.13
N SER A 152 0.89 3.59 14.70
CA SER A 152 1.62 2.33 14.87
C SER A 152 2.00 1.66 13.54
N LEU A 153 1.33 2.01 12.43
CA LEU A 153 1.69 1.54 11.10
C LEU A 153 3.03 2.10 10.62
N CYS A 154 3.56 3.14 11.26
CA CYS A 154 4.88 3.71 10.98
C CYS A 154 6.03 2.98 11.68
N ASP A 155 5.74 2.01 12.55
CA ASP A 155 6.77 1.17 13.19
C ASP A 155 7.27 0.09 12.23
N TYR A 156 8.10 0.51 11.28
CA TYR A 156 8.66 -0.38 10.26
C TYR A 156 9.67 -1.35 10.87
N PHE A 157 10.36 -0.97 11.94
CA PHE A 157 11.21 -1.90 12.67
C PHE A 157 10.39 -3.05 13.26
N ALA A 158 9.25 -2.79 13.89
CA ALA A 158 8.37 -3.84 14.40
C ALA A 158 7.81 -4.72 13.28
N LEU A 159 7.40 -4.12 12.15
CA LEU A 159 6.99 -4.87 10.96
C LEU A 159 8.10 -5.81 10.48
N CYS A 160 9.29 -5.29 10.20
CA CYS A 160 10.40 -6.09 9.67
C CYS A 160 10.88 -7.11 10.69
N SER A 161 10.93 -6.77 11.98
CA SER A 161 11.32 -7.70 13.05
C SER A 161 10.37 -8.89 13.14
N ARG A 162 9.06 -8.68 12.91
CA ARG A 162 8.07 -9.76 12.86
C ARG A 162 8.45 -10.81 11.82
N TRP A 163 8.70 -10.36 10.58
CA TRP A 163 9.11 -11.22 9.48
C TRP A 163 10.48 -11.85 9.72
N ALA A 164 11.44 -11.05 10.19
CA ALA A 164 12.80 -11.52 10.47
C ALA A 164 12.88 -12.51 11.64
N SER A 165 11.95 -12.47 12.60
CA SER A 165 11.91 -13.44 13.69
C SER A 165 11.59 -14.87 13.22
N VAL A 166 10.93 -15.00 12.07
CA VAL A 166 10.54 -16.29 11.48
C VAL A 166 11.46 -16.66 10.31
N PHE A 167 11.65 -15.74 9.35
CA PHE A 167 12.41 -15.98 8.11
C PHE A 167 13.89 -15.61 8.23
N GLY A 168 14.29 -14.89 9.28
CA GLY A 168 15.64 -14.33 9.42
C GLY A 168 15.84 -13.03 8.64
N TRP A 169 16.67 -12.14 9.18
CA TRP A 169 16.96 -10.84 8.55
C TRP A 169 17.59 -10.94 7.15
N ARG A 170 18.32 -12.02 6.86
CA ARG A 170 18.96 -12.26 5.56
C ARG A 170 17.96 -12.51 4.43
N SER A 171 16.76 -12.95 4.77
CA SER A 171 15.70 -13.22 3.80
C SER A 171 14.87 -11.97 3.49
N LEU A 172 15.11 -10.84 4.18
CA LEU A 172 14.41 -9.57 3.97
C LEU A 172 15.20 -8.64 3.03
N ASP A 173 14.54 -8.25 1.94
CA ASP A 173 14.96 -7.20 1.01
C ASP A 173 14.10 -5.95 1.23
N ILE A 174 14.67 -4.92 1.84
CA ILE A 174 13.96 -3.67 2.14
C ILE A 174 14.23 -2.65 1.03
N ARG A 175 13.16 -2.05 0.50
CA ARG A 175 13.20 -1.07 -0.61
C ARG A 175 12.64 0.27 -0.17
N VAL A 176 13.33 1.37 -0.49
CA VAL A 176 12.87 2.74 -0.22
C VAL A 176 12.01 3.24 -1.38
N TYR A 177 10.70 3.23 -1.20
CA TYR A 177 9.72 3.56 -2.24
C TYR A 177 9.88 4.97 -2.81
N ASP A 178 10.19 5.97 -1.98
CA ASP A 178 10.20 7.38 -2.41
C ASP A 178 11.28 7.66 -3.48
N GLU A 179 12.47 7.06 -3.32
CA GLU A 179 13.54 7.14 -4.32
C GLU A 179 13.12 6.47 -5.63
N LEU A 180 12.62 5.24 -5.55
CA LEU A 180 12.18 4.49 -6.72
C LEU A 180 11.04 5.18 -7.48
N LYS A 181 10.12 5.81 -6.75
CA LYS A 181 9.02 6.58 -7.33
C LYS A 181 9.54 7.82 -8.05
N SER A 182 10.42 8.60 -7.42
CA SER A 182 10.98 9.82 -8.02
C SER A 182 11.78 9.55 -9.29
N GLY A 183 12.50 8.42 -9.34
CA GLY A 183 13.27 8.00 -10.51
C GLY A 183 12.47 7.24 -11.57
N GLY A 184 11.19 6.95 -11.35
CA GLY A 184 10.42 6.06 -12.25
C GLY A 184 10.93 4.62 -12.28
N ARG A 185 11.69 4.21 -11.25
CA ARG A 185 12.42 2.94 -11.15
C ARG A 185 11.65 1.84 -10.42
N LEU A 186 10.40 2.06 -10.00
CA LEU A 186 9.63 1.07 -9.24
C LEU A 186 9.48 -0.29 -9.97
N LEU A 187 9.05 -0.27 -11.24
CA LEU A 187 8.91 -1.51 -12.02
C LEU A 187 10.26 -2.11 -12.43
N PRO A 188 11.25 -1.31 -12.89
CA PRO A 188 12.62 -1.80 -13.09
C PRO A 188 13.20 -2.48 -11.84
N ASP A 189 13.10 -1.86 -10.66
CA ASP A 189 13.58 -2.43 -9.40
C ASP A 189 12.85 -3.74 -9.05
N PHE A 190 11.53 -3.81 -9.18
CA PHE A 190 10.81 -5.05 -8.92
C PHE A 190 11.19 -6.15 -9.93
N ALA A 191 11.46 -5.82 -11.20
CA ALA A 191 11.97 -6.78 -12.19
C ALA A 191 13.32 -7.36 -11.77
N GLU A 192 14.24 -6.52 -11.26
CA GLU A 192 15.53 -6.96 -10.71
C GLU A 192 15.34 -7.88 -9.49
N VAL A 193 14.39 -7.58 -8.60
CA VAL A 193 14.06 -8.40 -7.42
C VAL A 193 13.66 -9.83 -7.81
N ILE A 194 12.88 -9.99 -8.88
CA ILE A 194 12.45 -11.30 -9.41
C ILE A 194 13.48 -11.92 -10.37
N GLY A 195 14.66 -11.30 -10.53
CA GLY A 195 15.76 -11.82 -11.34
C GLY A 195 15.58 -11.63 -12.85
N LEU A 196 14.77 -10.66 -13.27
CA LEU A 196 14.52 -10.33 -14.68
C LEU A 196 15.19 -9.02 -15.07
N THR A 197 15.38 -8.82 -16.38
CA THR A 197 15.93 -7.58 -16.93
C THR A 197 14.89 -6.46 -16.99
N GLU A 198 15.37 -5.22 -17.12
CA GLU A 198 14.52 -4.06 -17.37
C GLU A 198 13.64 -4.28 -18.61
N GLY A 199 12.37 -3.86 -18.54
CA GLY A 199 11.37 -4.07 -19.60
C GLY A 199 10.64 -5.42 -19.59
N ALA A 200 11.02 -6.35 -18.70
CA ALA A 200 10.29 -7.61 -18.53
C ALA A 200 8.86 -7.40 -18.01
N LEU A 201 8.65 -6.40 -17.15
CA LEU A 201 7.34 -6.01 -16.64
C LEU A 201 6.72 -4.92 -17.52
N MET A 202 5.60 -5.23 -18.15
CA MET A 202 4.81 -4.29 -18.93
C MET A 202 4.15 -3.27 -18.00
N SER A 203 4.43 -1.99 -18.29
CA SER A 203 3.63 -0.89 -17.75
C SER A 203 2.55 -0.56 -18.78
N ALA A 204 1.28 -0.55 -18.39
CA ALA A 204 0.31 0.15 -19.21
C ALA A 204 0.62 1.65 -19.13
N ALA A 205 0.82 2.29 -20.29
CA ALA A 205 0.73 3.76 -20.43
C ALA A 205 -0.63 4.33 -19.93
N VAL A 206 -1.57 3.45 -19.56
CA VAL A 206 -2.95 3.73 -19.16
C VAL A 206 -3.11 3.96 -17.65
N HIS A 207 -2.17 3.54 -16.80
CA HIS A 207 -2.08 4.07 -15.44
C HIS A 207 -1.17 5.30 -15.42
N ARG A 208 -1.51 6.29 -16.27
CA ARG A 208 -1.15 7.69 -16.00
C ARG A 208 -1.40 7.92 -14.52
N ALA A 209 -0.35 8.36 -13.85
CA ALA A 209 -0.27 8.61 -12.43
C ALA A 209 -1.66 8.88 -11.85
N ASN A 210 -2.13 7.98 -10.98
CA ASN A 210 -2.97 8.41 -9.88
C ASN A 210 -2.10 9.33 -9.00
N ALA A 211 -1.69 10.49 -9.54
CA ALA A 211 -1.52 11.69 -8.77
C ALA A 211 -2.88 11.83 -8.09
N GLY A 212 -2.96 11.33 -6.87
CA GLY A 212 -4.18 11.41 -6.10
C GLY A 212 -4.66 12.86 -6.18
N PRO A 213 -5.98 13.12 -6.26
CA PRO A 213 -6.49 14.48 -6.23
C PRO A 213 -5.68 15.26 -5.21
N GLY A 214 -5.06 16.36 -5.67
CA GLY A 214 -4.12 17.13 -4.86
C GLY A 214 -4.71 17.48 -3.49
N ALA A 215 -3.87 17.87 -2.54
CA ALA A 215 -4.30 18.09 -1.14
C ALA A 215 -5.63 18.86 -1.03
N GLN A 216 -5.83 19.88 -1.86
CA GLN A 216 -7.07 20.65 -1.97
C GLN A 216 -8.31 19.80 -2.30
N ALA A 217 -8.25 18.93 -3.30
CA ALA A 217 -9.39 18.09 -3.68
C ALA A 217 -9.68 16.99 -2.63
N THR A 218 -8.67 16.54 -1.90
CA THR A 218 -8.86 15.63 -0.76
C THR A 218 -9.55 16.36 0.41
N ARG A 219 -9.16 17.61 0.70
CA ARG A 219 -9.81 18.48 1.71
C ARG A 219 -11.28 18.76 1.39
N ALA A 220 -11.58 19.13 0.15
CA ALA A 220 -12.96 19.30 -0.32
C ALA A 220 -13.82 18.07 -0.02
N LYS A 221 -13.27 16.88 -0.29
CA LYS A 221 -13.99 15.62 -0.10
C LYS A 221 -14.25 15.35 1.38
N LEU A 222 -13.29 15.65 2.27
CA LEU A 222 -13.46 15.54 3.72
C LEU A 222 -14.57 16.49 4.22
N MET A 223 -14.57 17.75 3.77
CA MET A 223 -15.62 18.71 4.10
C MET A 223 -17.01 18.20 3.68
N LEU A 224 -17.14 17.69 2.45
CA LEU A 224 -18.41 17.11 1.97
C LEU A 224 -18.84 15.90 2.81
N ASN A 225 -17.91 15.06 3.25
CA ASN A 225 -18.23 13.93 4.13
C ASN A 225 -18.74 14.39 5.50
N ARG A 226 -18.16 15.46 6.08
CA ARG A 226 -18.59 16.04 7.37
C ARG A 226 -19.97 16.69 7.28
N ILE A 227 -20.21 17.45 6.22
CA ILE A 227 -21.52 18.06 5.94
C ILE A 227 -22.59 16.96 5.89
N GLU A 228 -22.35 15.91 5.11
CA GLU A 228 -23.30 14.80 5.00
C GLU A 228 -23.51 14.05 6.33
N SER A 229 -22.46 13.86 7.14
CA SER A 229 -22.61 13.22 8.46
C SER A 229 -23.37 14.08 9.46
N SER A 230 -23.41 15.40 9.25
CA SER A 230 -24.12 16.35 10.11
C SER A 230 -25.57 16.60 9.66
N MET A 231 -25.95 16.11 8.47
CA MET A 231 -27.29 16.31 7.91
C MET A 231 -28.32 15.35 8.51
N PRO A 232 -29.57 15.80 8.73
CA PRO A 232 -30.67 14.93 9.12
C PRO A 232 -30.86 13.79 8.10
N GLY A 233 -31.12 12.58 8.58
CA GLY A 233 -31.09 11.34 7.78
C GLY A 233 -32.03 11.30 6.56
N ARG A 234 -33.03 12.18 6.48
CA ARG A 234 -33.90 12.35 5.29
C ARG A 234 -33.23 13.19 4.19
N VAL A 235 -32.44 14.21 4.53
CA VAL A 235 -31.82 15.16 3.59
C VAL A 235 -30.56 14.57 2.94
N GLY A 236 -29.68 13.96 3.75
CA GLY A 236 -28.42 13.35 3.28
C GLY A 236 -28.60 12.13 2.37
N LYS A 237 -29.82 11.54 2.31
CA LYS A 237 -30.18 10.42 1.44
C LYS A 237 -30.99 10.83 0.20
N THR A 238 -31.24 12.13 -0.01
CA THR A 238 -32.04 12.57 -1.17
C THR A 238 -31.30 12.39 -2.49
N LYS A 239 -32.02 12.04 -3.56
CA LYS A 239 -31.50 12.03 -4.94
C LYS A 239 -30.93 13.40 -5.36
N LEU A 240 -31.45 14.48 -4.78
CA LEU A 240 -30.94 15.84 -4.96
C LEU A 240 -29.51 15.98 -4.43
N TRP A 241 -29.23 15.53 -3.20
CA TRP A 241 -27.88 15.53 -2.65
C TRP A 241 -26.92 14.66 -3.45
N ALA A 242 -27.36 13.47 -3.88
CA ALA A 242 -26.55 12.62 -4.75
C ALA A 242 -26.15 13.31 -6.07
N ARG A 243 -27.09 14.07 -6.68
CA ARG A 243 -26.83 14.89 -7.88
C ARG A 243 -25.90 16.07 -7.58
N LEU A 244 -26.15 16.82 -6.51
CA LEU A 244 -25.29 17.92 -6.06
C LEU A 244 -23.86 17.44 -5.82
N ARG A 245 -23.69 16.35 -5.08
CA ARG A 245 -22.37 15.75 -4.84
C ARG A 245 -21.68 15.32 -6.12
N LYS A 246 -22.41 14.75 -7.08
CA LYS A 246 -21.84 14.36 -8.39
C LYS A 246 -21.39 15.58 -9.20
N MET A 247 -22.16 16.68 -9.15
CA MET A 247 -21.78 17.94 -9.78
C MET A 247 -20.57 18.59 -9.10
N ILE A 248 -20.58 18.66 -7.76
CA ILE A 248 -19.45 19.16 -6.95
C ILE A 248 -18.21 18.29 -7.16
N GLY A 249 -18.38 16.97 -7.34
CA GLY A 249 -17.33 16.00 -7.64
C GLY A 249 -16.67 16.13 -9.02
N SER A 250 -17.18 16.98 -9.91
CA SER A 250 -16.50 17.31 -11.17
C SER A 250 -15.30 18.22 -10.91
N SER A 251 -14.17 17.98 -11.57
CA SER A 251 -12.90 18.67 -11.31
C SER A 251 -12.99 20.20 -11.45
N SER A 252 -13.81 20.68 -12.38
CA SER A 252 -14.00 22.12 -12.65
C SER A 252 -14.91 22.84 -11.66
N MET A 253 -15.91 22.15 -11.10
CA MET A 253 -16.80 22.75 -10.08
C MET A 253 -16.21 22.64 -8.68
N MET A 254 -15.49 21.54 -8.39
CA MET A 254 -14.77 21.37 -7.13
C MET A 254 -13.73 22.47 -6.93
N SER A 255 -12.92 22.78 -7.95
CA SER A 255 -11.89 23.83 -7.84
C SER A 255 -12.49 25.22 -7.58
N ARG A 256 -13.63 25.53 -8.21
CA ARG A 256 -14.33 26.80 -8.02
C ARG A 256 -14.93 26.93 -6.62
N ILE A 257 -15.53 25.86 -6.09
CA ILE A 257 -16.05 25.84 -4.71
C ILE A 257 -14.91 25.91 -3.71
N LEU A 258 -13.81 25.19 -3.96
CA LEU A 258 -12.61 25.21 -3.13
C LEU A 258 -11.98 26.60 -3.03
N ASN A 259 -11.95 27.37 -4.13
CA ASN A 259 -11.41 28.74 -4.14
C ASN A 259 -12.29 29.75 -3.37
N LEU A 260 -13.54 29.38 -3.05
CA LEU A 260 -14.47 30.23 -2.31
C LEU A 260 -14.51 29.91 -0.81
N ILE A 261 -13.93 28.78 -0.40
CA ILE A 261 -13.90 28.37 1.01
C ILE A 261 -12.58 28.89 1.60
N PRO A 262 -12.63 29.75 2.65
CA PRO A 262 -11.42 30.20 3.33
C PRO A 262 -10.58 29.00 3.77
N TYR A 263 -9.28 29.02 3.51
CA TYR A 263 -8.34 27.94 3.86
C TYR A 263 -8.50 27.44 5.31
N GLN A 264 -8.83 28.38 6.19
CA GLN A 264 -9.00 28.22 7.64
C GLN A 264 -10.21 27.35 8.03
N TRP A 265 -11.16 27.15 7.12
CA TRP A 265 -12.45 26.49 7.40
C TRP A 265 -12.44 25.00 7.07
N VAL A 266 -11.34 24.48 6.52
CA VAL A 266 -11.19 23.07 6.21
C VAL A 266 -9.87 22.59 6.77
N GLU A 267 -9.95 21.62 7.67
CA GLU A 267 -8.80 20.96 8.28
C GLU A 267 -7.82 20.50 7.21
N ASP A 268 -6.53 20.77 7.47
CA ASP A 268 -5.50 20.41 6.53
C ASP A 268 -5.28 18.90 6.54
N VAL A 269 -5.14 18.30 5.36
CA VAL A 269 -4.80 16.87 5.24
C VAL A 269 -3.28 16.66 5.20
N ARG A 270 -2.53 17.77 5.24
CA ARG A 270 -1.09 17.84 5.49
C ARG A 270 -0.86 17.95 6.99
N PHE A 271 0.13 17.23 7.49
CA PHE A 271 0.46 17.29 8.91
C PHE A 271 1.20 18.58 9.24
N ASN A 272 0.82 19.20 10.36
CA ASN A 272 1.55 20.35 10.91
C ASN A 272 2.88 19.91 11.55
N ALA A 273 3.66 20.88 12.05
CA ALA A 273 4.98 20.59 12.64
C ALA A 273 4.89 19.66 13.87
N GLU A 274 3.90 19.86 14.75
CA GLU A 274 3.71 19.04 15.95
C GLU A 274 3.35 17.59 15.60
N GLN A 275 2.40 17.42 14.67
CA GLN A 275 1.99 16.10 14.16
C GLN A 275 3.16 15.40 13.45
N SER A 276 3.95 16.14 12.67
CA SER A 276 5.15 15.60 12.00
C SER A 276 6.19 15.12 13.02
N LEU A 277 6.44 15.89 14.07
CA LEU A 277 7.35 15.50 15.16
C LEU A 277 6.89 14.23 15.89
N ARG A 278 5.57 14.06 16.10
CA ARG A 278 5.00 12.82 16.66
C ARG A 278 5.27 11.61 15.77
N ILE A 279 5.18 11.78 14.45
CA ILE A 279 5.47 10.73 13.46
C ILE A 279 6.97 10.42 13.44
N GLU A 280 7.83 11.43 13.60
CA GLU A 280 9.29 11.29 13.67
C GLU A 280 9.78 10.45 14.87
N LYS A 281 8.94 10.19 15.87
CA LYS A 281 9.28 9.20 16.89
C LYS A 281 9.57 7.82 16.29
N TYR A 282 8.79 7.41 15.29
CA TYR A 282 8.99 6.13 14.60
C TYR A 282 10.19 6.15 13.67
N ALA A 283 10.51 7.30 13.10
CA ALA A 283 11.73 7.50 12.32
C ALA A 283 12.99 7.10 13.10
N CYS A 284 13.13 7.53 14.36
CA CYS A 284 14.25 7.12 15.21
C CYS A 284 14.35 5.59 15.37
N ILE A 285 13.21 4.90 15.52
CA ILE A 285 13.17 3.44 15.63
C ILE A 285 13.56 2.80 14.29
N ASN A 286 13.06 3.32 13.18
CA ASN A 286 13.28 2.81 11.84
C ASN A 286 14.74 2.92 11.37
N LYS A 287 15.56 3.81 11.97
CA LYS A 287 17.02 3.86 11.73
C LYS A 287 17.69 2.50 11.95
N ARG A 288 17.18 1.71 12.90
CA ARG A 288 17.71 0.37 13.25
C ARG A 288 17.59 -0.64 12.10
N LEU A 289 16.76 -0.37 11.08
CA LEU A 289 16.67 -1.25 9.91
C LEU A 289 18.01 -1.34 9.16
N ALA A 290 18.77 -0.25 9.10
CA ALA A 290 20.07 -0.20 8.44
C ALA A 290 21.11 -1.14 9.06
N GLU A 291 20.95 -1.46 10.35
CA GLU A 291 21.88 -2.29 11.12
C GLU A 291 21.59 -3.79 10.93
N ASN A 292 20.36 -4.15 10.51
CA ASN A 292 19.87 -5.52 10.59
C ASN A 292 19.58 -6.16 9.22
N ALA A 293 19.27 -5.39 8.18
CA ALA A 293 18.88 -5.93 6.87
C ALA A 293 19.62 -5.26 5.70
N SER A 294 19.59 -5.94 4.55
CA SER A 294 19.93 -5.29 3.28
C SER A 294 18.84 -4.27 2.94
N VAL A 295 19.20 -3.00 2.93
CA VAL A 295 18.32 -1.92 2.49
C VAL A 295 18.85 -1.37 1.17
N CYS A 296 18.04 -1.46 0.12
CA CYS A 296 18.32 -0.80 -1.14
C CYS A 296 17.67 0.59 -1.15
N GLY A 297 18.52 1.62 -1.22
CA GLY A 297 18.15 3.02 -1.13
C GLY A 297 18.55 3.68 0.20
N SER A 298 18.42 5.00 0.29
CA SER A 298 18.78 5.75 1.49
C SER A 298 17.75 5.57 2.58
N VAL A 299 18.17 4.94 3.68
CA VAL A 299 17.36 4.76 4.90
C VAL A 299 16.90 6.11 5.47
N LYS A 300 17.59 7.23 5.14
CA LYS A 300 17.18 8.60 5.53
C LYS A 300 15.74 8.92 5.21
N HIS A 301 15.24 8.49 4.04
CA HIS A 301 13.85 8.72 3.67
C HIS A 301 12.84 8.02 4.59
N LEU A 302 13.24 6.96 5.28
CA LEU A 302 12.40 6.24 6.24
C LEU A 302 12.40 6.87 7.63
N TYR A 303 13.22 7.91 7.85
CA TYR A 303 13.32 8.57 9.15
C TYR A 303 13.44 10.11 9.14
N GLU A 304 13.50 10.78 8.00
CA GLU A 304 13.45 12.25 7.94
C GLU A 304 12.09 12.65 7.37
N CYS A 305 11.17 13.16 8.21
CA CYS A 305 9.98 13.83 7.67
C CYS A 305 10.44 15.19 7.13
N SER A 306 10.28 15.41 5.82
CA SER A 306 10.72 16.63 5.13
C SER A 306 9.83 17.85 5.44
N ALA A 307 9.38 17.99 6.69
CA ALA A 307 8.59 19.12 7.15
C ALA A 307 9.44 20.40 7.32
N THR A 308 10.77 20.32 7.29
CA THR A 308 11.66 21.46 7.61
C THR A 308 12.53 21.95 6.46
N SER A 309 12.59 21.28 5.31
CA SER A 309 13.43 21.73 4.18
C SER A 309 12.63 21.87 2.88
N GLY A 310 12.05 23.06 2.66
CA GLY A 310 11.72 23.54 1.31
C GLY A 310 10.26 23.45 0.87
N ARG A 311 9.30 23.90 1.70
CA ARG A 311 7.91 24.07 1.24
C ARG A 311 7.32 25.41 1.71
N GLU A 312 7.98 26.50 1.34
CA GLU A 312 7.35 27.81 1.25
C GLU A 312 6.79 28.02 -0.16
N HIS A 313 5.53 28.50 -0.19
CA HIS A 313 4.72 28.97 -1.33
C HIS A 313 3.88 27.94 -2.10
#